data_AF-A0ABD3VV15-F1
#
_entry.id   AF-A0ABD3VV15-F1
#
_cell.length_a   1.000
_cell.length_b   1.000
_cell.length_c   1.000
_cell.angle_alpha   90.00
_cell.angle_beta   90.00
_cell.angle_gamma   90.00
#
_symmetry.space_group_name_H-M   'P 1'
#
loop_
_entity.id
_entity.type
_entity.pdbx_description
1 polymer ?
#
loop_
_entity_poly.entity_id
_entity_poly.type
_entity_poly.pdbx_seq_one_letter_code
_entity_poly.pdbx_strand_id
1 'polypeptide(L)'
;MSTYIMILYHYTSLQGYRGIRQDGQINESPFGGADAAFGQGVYLTSRGPEWSAKEVIINNWGEAEVGISQYVRKVEYIIQVSVQKQNVIKASDGRDIYIHKGEIPKSAIMRVYRRDDKGNACSFQSKSSS
;
A
#
# COMPACT_ATOMS: atom_id res chain seq x y z
N MET A 1 4.21 -10.86 25.48
CA MET A 1 4.05 -9.65 24.65
C MET A 1 2.75 -9.80 23.88
N SER A 2 1.84 -8.83 23.95
CA SER A 2 0.57 -8.90 23.21
C SER A 2 0.85 -8.69 21.72
N THR A 3 0.60 -9.71 20.91
CA THR A 3 0.71 -9.66 19.44
C THR A 3 -0.53 -8.97 18.87
N TYR A 4 -0.54 -7.64 18.90
CA TYR A 4 -1.65 -6.87 18.34
C TYR A 4 -1.57 -6.90 16.81
N ILE A 5 -2.68 -7.27 16.16
CA ILE A 5 -2.80 -7.21 14.70
C ILE A 5 -3.21 -5.80 14.29
N MET A 6 -2.48 -5.23 13.34
CA MET A 6 -2.85 -4.01 12.65
C MET A 6 -3.43 -4.32 11.28
N ILE A 7 -4.48 -3.59 10.91
CA ILE A 7 -4.97 -3.53 9.54
C ILE A 7 -4.34 -2.32 8.86
N LEU A 8 -3.62 -2.58 7.78
CA LEU A 8 -2.92 -1.54 7.01
C LEU A 8 -3.15 -1.76 5.51
N TYR A 9 -2.77 -0.77 4.72
CA TYR A 9 -3.03 -0.72 3.29
C TYR A 9 -1.75 -0.45 2.51
N HIS A 10 -1.50 -1.29 1.51
CA HIS A 10 -0.47 -1.08 0.50
C HIS A 10 -1.12 -0.50 -0.76
N TYR A 11 -0.67 0.66 -1.20
CA TYR A 11 -1.12 1.28 -2.44
C TYR A 11 -0.16 0.95 -3.58
N THR A 12 -0.72 0.56 -4.72
CA THR A 12 0.09 0.17 -5.88
C THR A 12 -0.62 0.45 -7.21
N SER A 13 0.12 0.29 -8.30
CA SER A 13 -0.40 0.39 -9.66
C SER A 13 -1.00 -0.94 -10.14
N LEU A 14 -1.69 -0.92 -11.28
CA LEU A 14 -2.11 -2.17 -11.95
C LEU A 14 -0.95 -3.15 -12.17
N GLN A 15 0.23 -2.64 -12.55
CA GLN A 15 1.41 -3.48 -12.76
C GLN A 15 1.88 -4.11 -11.45
N GLY A 16 1.97 -3.32 -10.36
CA GLY A 16 2.34 -3.84 -9.05
C GLY A 16 1.34 -4.86 -8.52
N TYR A 17 0.04 -4.61 -8.68
CA TYR A 17 -1.00 -5.58 -8.34
C TYR A 17 -0.85 -6.90 -9.12
N ARG A 18 -0.57 -6.84 -10.43
CA ARG A 18 -0.33 -8.05 -11.24
C ARG A 18 0.90 -8.83 -10.75
N GLY A 19 2.00 -8.14 -10.42
CA GLY A 19 3.19 -8.75 -9.83
C GLY A 19 2.85 -9.46 -8.52
N ILE A 20 2.16 -8.79 -7.60
CA ILE A 20 1.74 -9.37 -6.31
C ILE A 20 0.86 -10.61 -6.50
N ARG A 21 -0.04 -10.60 -7.48
CA ARG A 21 -0.86 -11.78 -7.80
C ARG A 21 -0.03 -12.95 -8.31
N GLN A 22 0.95 -12.66 -9.16
CA GLN A 22 1.82 -13.67 -9.77
C GLN A 22 2.78 -14.27 -8.73
N ASP A 23 3.38 -13.41 -7.90
CA ASP A 23 4.37 -13.81 -6.90
C ASP A 23 3.72 -14.42 -5.66
N GLY A 24 2.45 -14.10 -5.39
CA GLY A 24 1.74 -14.55 -4.20
C GLY A 24 2.20 -13.85 -2.92
N GLN A 25 2.78 -12.66 -3.03
CA GLN A 25 3.27 -11.85 -1.92
C GLN A 25 3.49 -10.40 -2.33
N ILE A 26 3.60 -9.51 -1.36
CA ILE A 26 4.06 -8.13 -1.56
C ILE A 26 5.56 -8.11 -1.30
N ASN A 27 6.33 -7.92 -2.37
CA ASN A 27 7.78 -7.80 -2.30
C ASN A 27 8.19 -6.42 -1.76
N GLU A 28 9.36 -6.38 -1.14
CA GLU A 28 9.94 -5.12 -0.66
C GLU A 28 10.27 -4.18 -1.81
N SER A 29 10.12 -2.88 -1.57
CA SER A 29 10.70 -1.87 -2.45
C SER A 29 12.23 -1.86 -2.26
N PRO A 30 13.02 -1.88 -3.34
CA PRO A 30 14.48 -1.93 -3.24
C PRO A 30 15.06 -0.65 -2.65
N PHE A 31 16.22 -0.76 -2.01
CA PHE A 31 16.95 0.35 -1.41
C PHE A 31 17.32 1.41 -2.48
N GLY A 32 17.06 2.69 -2.21
CA GLY A 32 17.51 3.80 -3.07
C GLY A 32 16.61 4.16 -4.26
N GLY A 33 15.44 3.53 -4.42
CA GLY A 33 14.42 4.02 -5.33
C GLY A 33 13.76 5.31 -4.81
N ALA A 34 13.26 6.17 -5.71
CA ALA A 34 12.49 7.37 -5.33
C ALA A 34 11.27 7.06 -4.43
N ASP A 35 10.83 5.81 -4.42
CA ASP A 35 9.70 5.30 -3.63
C ASP A 35 10.12 4.69 -2.26
N ALA A 36 11.42 4.66 -1.91
CA ALA A 36 11.95 4.03 -0.68
C ALA A 36 12.53 5.05 0.32
N ALA A 37 11.74 6.07 0.68
CA ALA A 37 12.17 7.21 1.50
C ALA A 37 12.72 6.84 2.90
N PHE A 38 12.41 5.64 3.40
CA PHE A 38 12.84 5.15 4.72
C PHE A 38 13.66 3.85 4.66
N GLY A 39 14.20 3.51 3.49
CA GLY A 39 14.98 2.30 3.25
C GLY A 39 14.14 1.13 2.69
N GLN A 40 14.73 -0.06 2.71
CA GLN A 40 14.08 -1.26 2.18
C GLN A 40 12.91 -1.71 3.05
N GLY A 41 11.81 -2.09 2.40
CA GLY A 41 10.63 -2.63 3.07
C GLY A 41 9.36 -2.54 2.24
N VAL A 42 8.26 -3.04 2.81
CA VAL A 42 6.91 -2.84 2.28
C VAL A 42 6.26 -1.66 2.99
N TYR A 43 5.88 -0.65 2.21
CA TYR A 43 5.30 0.59 2.69
C TYR A 43 3.79 0.47 2.78
N LEU A 44 3.27 0.84 3.94
CA LEU A 44 1.88 0.68 4.34
C LEU A 44 1.36 1.97 4.98
N THR A 45 0.04 2.15 5.01
CA THR A 45 -0.63 3.23 5.73
C THR A 45 -1.88 2.69 6.44
N SER A 46 -2.35 3.37 7.48
CA SER A 46 -3.66 3.08 8.07
C SER A 46 -4.81 3.76 7.33
N ARG A 47 -4.51 4.65 6.37
CA ARG A 47 -5.49 5.29 5.49
C ARG A 47 -6.04 4.27 4.51
N GLY A 48 -7.32 3.94 4.65
CA GLY A 48 -8.01 2.94 3.87
C GLY A 48 -8.63 3.46 2.56
N PRO A 49 -9.44 2.62 1.88
CA PRO A 49 -10.10 2.96 0.63
C PRO A 49 -11.03 4.18 0.70
N GLU A 50 -11.50 4.56 1.89
CA GLU A 50 -12.33 5.74 2.14
C GLU A 50 -11.62 7.06 1.90
N TRP A 51 -10.27 7.08 1.95
CA TRP A 51 -9.48 8.27 1.67
C TRP A 51 -9.39 8.54 0.17
N SER A 52 -9.31 9.81 -0.22
CA SER A 52 -9.11 10.17 -1.62
C SER A 52 -7.70 9.80 -2.10
N ALA A 53 -7.54 9.62 -3.41
CA ALA A 53 -6.23 9.42 -4.02
C ALA A 53 -5.26 10.56 -3.67
N LYS A 54 -5.76 11.81 -3.68
CA LYS A 54 -4.99 13.01 -3.32
C LYS A 54 -4.46 12.95 -1.89
N GLU A 55 -5.30 12.64 -0.91
CA GLU A 55 -4.88 12.57 0.49
C GLU A 55 -3.85 11.46 0.75
N VAL A 56 -4.00 10.32 0.07
CA VAL A 56 -3.03 9.21 0.16
C VAL A 56 -1.70 9.59 -0.49
N ILE A 57 -1.73 10.27 -1.64
CA ILE A 57 -0.52 10.70 -2.34
C ILE A 57 0.27 11.70 -1.48
N ILE A 58 -0.42 12.69 -0.90
CA ILE A 58 0.20 13.66 0.01
C ILE A 58 0.77 12.94 1.24
N ASN A 59 0.03 11.98 1.82
CA ASN A 59 0.52 11.18 2.94
C ASN A 59 1.79 10.38 2.61
N ASN A 60 1.85 9.76 1.43
CA ASN A 60 2.91 8.81 1.11
C ASN A 60 4.16 9.49 0.53
N TRP A 61 4.00 10.53 -0.28
CA TRP A 61 5.12 11.20 -0.97
C TRP A 61 5.38 12.64 -0.49
N GLY A 62 4.53 13.23 0.36
CA GLY A 62 4.75 14.58 0.88
C GLY A 62 4.60 15.68 -0.18
N GLU A 63 3.94 15.38 -1.29
CA GLU A 63 3.89 16.22 -2.48
C GLU A 63 2.94 17.42 -2.32
N ALA A 64 3.30 18.54 -2.95
CA ALA A 64 2.37 19.64 -3.15
C ALA A 64 1.27 19.24 -4.14
N GLU A 65 0.17 20.00 -4.18
CA GLU A 65 -0.93 19.72 -5.13
C GLU A 65 -0.45 19.69 -6.59
N VAL A 66 0.58 20.47 -6.89
CA VAL A 66 1.29 20.50 -8.17
C VAL A 66 2.19 19.26 -8.26
N GLY A 67 1.70 18.22 -8.94
CA GLY A 67 2.45 16.97 -9.14
C GLY A 67 1.65 15.70 -8.84
N ILE A 68 0.47 15.81 -8.21
CA ILE A 68 -0.37 14.65 -7.85
C ILE A 68 -0.69 13.76 -9.04
N SER A 69 -0.90 14.34 -10.23
CA SER A 69 -1.29 13.60 -11.44
C SER A 69 -0.34 12.46 -11.81
N GLN A 70 0.96 12.58 -11.53
CA GLN A 70 1.96 11.54 -11.82
C GLN A 70 1.84 10.32 -10.90
N TYR A 71 1.22 10.48 -9.73
CA TYR A 71 1.07 9.44 -8.71
C TYR A 71 -0.31 8.78 -8.70
N VAL A 72 -1.31 9.32 -9.41
CA VAL A 72 -2.67 8.75 -9.44
C VAL A 72 -2.65 7.28 -9.85
N ARG A 73 -1.82 6.92 -10.85
CA ARG A 73 -1.65 5.52 -11.30
C ARG A 73 -0.95 4.62 -10.27
N LYS A 74 -0.20 5.19 -9.32
CA LYS A 74 0.51 4.45 -8.24
C LYS A 74 -0.42 4.11 -7.06
N VAL A 75 -1.63 4.67 -7.02
CA VAL A 75 -2.61 4.43 -5.95
C VAL A 75 -3.93 3.84 -6.47
N GLU A 76 -3.91 3.27 -7.68
CA GLU A 76 -5.09 2.68 -8.35
C GLU A 76 -5.60 1.44 -7.60
N TYR A 77 -4.68 0.60 -7.11
CA TYR A 77 -4.98 -0.60 -6.35
C TYR A 77 -4.61 -0.42 -4.88
N ILE A 78 -5.49 -0.91 -4.00
CA ILE A 78 -5.36 -0.81 -2.56
C ILE A 78 -5.44 -2.22 -1.99
N ILE A 79 -4.38 -2.68 -1.34
CA ILE A 79 -4.29 -4.04 -0.81
C ILE A 79 -4.33 -3.93 0.71
N GLN A 80 -5.43 -4.38 1.29
CA GLN A 80 -5.61 -4.46 2.74
C GLN A 80 -4.87 -5.69 3.28
N VAL A 81 -4.02 -5.48 4.26
CA VAL A 81 -3.22 -6.53 4.91
C VAL A 81 -3.42 -6.53 6.42
N SER A 82 -3.34 -7.72 7.02
CA SER A 82 -3.20 -7.89 8.46
C SER A 82 -1.74 -8.19 8.81
N VAL A 83 -1.13 -7.37 9.64
CA VAL A 83 0.27 -7.52 10.06
C VAL A 83 0.40 -7.41 11.57
N GLN A 84 1.38 -8.09 12.13
CA GLN A 84 1.67 -7.98 13.56
C GLN A 84 2.35 -6.64 13.85
N LYS A 85 1.93 -5.94 14.90
CA LYS A 85 2.46 -4.61 15.24
C LYS A 85 3.98 -4.59 15.36
N GLN A 86 4.58 -5.66 15.89
CA GLN A 86 6.03 -5.73 16.06
C GLN A 86 6.80 -5.88 14.74
N ASN A 87 6.14 -6.24 13.64
CA ASN A 87 6.77 -6.39 12.32
C ASN A 87 6.75 -5.09 11.51
N VAL A 88 6.15 -4.02 12.04
CA VAL A 88 6.07 -2.72 11.37
C VAL A 88 6.68 -1.60 12.20
N ILE A 89 7.43 -0.74 11.53
CA ILE A 89 8.00 0.48 12.11
C ILE A 89 7.24 1.67 11.57
N LYS A 90 6.76 2.57 12.44
CA LYS A 90 6.13 3.82 11.98
C LYS A 90 7.23 4.80 11.55
N ALA A 91 7.04 5.46 10.41
CA ALA A 91 7.91 6.54 9.96
C ALA A 91 7.99 7.67 10.99
N SER A 92 9.15 8.30 11.13
CA SER A 92 9.43 9.29 12.17
C SER A 92 9.07 10.74 11.79
N ASP A 93 8.64 10.99 10.56
CA ASP A 93 8.41 12.34 10.03
C ASP A 93 6.95 12.82 10.15
N GLY A 94 6.16 12.16 10.99
CA GLY A 94 4.77 12.53 11.30
C GLY A 94 3.74 12.01 10.30
N ARG A 95 4.15 11.45 9.16
CA ARG A 95 3.23 10.87 8.18
C ARG A 95 2.67 9.53 8.67
N ASP A 96 1.50 9.15 8.17
CA ASP A 96 0.91 7.85 8.49
C ASP A 96 1.46 6.77 7.56
N ILE A 97 2.74 6.46 7.76
CA ILE A 97 3.49 5.46 6.99
C ILE A 97 4.05 4.43 7.97
N TYR A 98 3.86 3.16 7.64
CA TYR A 98 4.39 2.00 8.34
C TYR A 98 5.25 1.19 7.37
N ILE A 99 6.41 0.74 7.83
CA ILE A 99 7.36 -0.02 7.05
C ILE A 99 7.40 -1.42 7.63
N HIS A 100 6.93 -2.40 6.86
CA HIS A 100 7.09 -3.81 7.17
C HIS A 100 8.43 -4.29 6.64
N LYS A 101 9.24 -4.95 7.47
CA LYS A 101 10.50 -5.56 7.04
C LYS A 101 10.23 -6.94 6.44
N GLY A 102 10.81 -7.20 5.27
CA GLY A 102 10.54 -8.41 4.51
C GLY A 102 9.21 -8.37 3.78
N GLU A 103 9.04 -9.38 2.94
CA GLU A 103 7.82 -9.61 2.16
C GLU A 103 6.59 -9.81 3.05
N ILE A 104 5.42 -9.46 2.50
CA ILE A 104 4.13 -9.77 3.12
C ILE A 104 3.49 -10.92 2.34
N PRO A 105 3.27 -12.09 2.97
CA PRO A 105 2.73 -13.25 2.27
C PRO A 105 1.27 -13.02 1.89
N LYS A 106 0.79 -13.70 0.83
CA LYS A 106 -0.61 -13.65 0.40
C LYS A 106 -1.61 -14.01 1.50
N SER A 107 -1.24 -14.83 2.49
CA SER A 107 -2.10 -15.15 3.64
C SER A 107 -2.42 -13.93 4.52
N ALA A 108 -1.60 -12.89 4.50
CA ALA A 108 -1.86 -11.62 5.18
C ALA A 108 -2.76 -10.69 4.36
N ILE A 109 -2.96 -10.93 3.06
CA ILE A 109 -3.83 -10.11 2.21
C ILE A 109 -5.29 -10.46 2.50
N MET A 110 -6.03 -9.49 3.01
CA MET A 110 -7.44 -9.67 3.38
C MET A 110 -8.38 -9.29 2.24
N ARG A 111 -8.15 -8.14 1.62
CA ARG A 111 -9.02 -7.56 0.58
C ARG A 111 -8.20 -6.74 -0.40
N VAL A 112 -8.71 -6.64 -1.62
CA VAL A 112 -8.18 -5.75 -2.65
C VAL A 112 -9.29 -4.81 -3.06
N TYR A 113 -8.95 -3.54 -3.25
CA TYR A 113 -9.83 -2.51 -3.79
C TYR A 113 -9.19 -1.92 -5.03
N ARG A 114 -10.02 -1.38 -5.92
CA ARG A 114 -9.58 -0.63 -7.10
C ARG A 114 -10.34 0.69 -7.14
N ARG A 115 -9.62 1.77 -7.43
CA ARG A 115 -10.25 3.07 -7.71
C ARG A 115 -10.88 3.08 -9.11
N ASP A 116 -12.10 3.59 -9.21
CA ASP A 116 -12.74 3.89 -10.50
C ASP A 116 -12.18 5.19 -11.11
N ASP A 117 -12.64 5.53 -12.33
CA ASP A 117 -12.22 6.75 -13.02
C ASP A 117 -12.65 8.05 -12.30
N LYS A 118 -13.53 7.94 -11.31
CA LYS A 118 -13.96 9.04 -10.44
C LYS A 118 -13.17 9.09 -9.13
N GLY A 119 -12.23 8.17 -8.92
CA GLY A 119 -11.38 8.08 -7.73
C GLY A 119 -11.98 7.32 -6.55
N ASN A 120 -13.19 6.78 -6.68
CA ASN A 120 -13.86 6.01 -5.62
C ASN A 120 -13.28 4.59 -5.56
N ALA A 121 -12.93 4.12 -4.37
CA ALA A 121 -12.44 2.76 -4.19
C ALA A 121 -13.60 1.75 -4.03
N CYS A 122 -13.65 0.76 -4.90
CA CYS A 122 -14.61 -0.33 -4.85
C CYS A 122 -13.90 -1.65 -4.54
N SER A 123 -14.56 -2.56 -3.79
CA SER A 123 -14.00 -3.90 -3.54
C SER A 123 -13.75 -4.62 -4.86
N PHE A 124 -12.52 -5.06 -5.06
CA PHE A 124 -12.08 -5.71 -6.29
C PHE A 124 -11.97 -7.21 -6.06
N GLN A 125 -12.90 -7.97 -6.62
CA GLN A 125 -12.76 -9.41 -6.77
C GLN A 125 -12.26 -9.67 -8.19
N SER A 126 -10.99 -10.04 -8.35
CA SER A 126 -10.59 -10.63 -9.62
C SER A 126 -11.33 -11.95 -9.77
N LYS A 127 -12.07 -12.13 -10.86
CA LYS A 127 -12.57 -13.47 -11.22
C LYS A 127 -11.38 -14.43 -11.20
N SER A 128 -11.47 -15.45 -10.36
CA SER A 128 -10.57 -16.60 -10.45
C SER A 128 -10.78 -17.18 -11.85
N SER A 129 -9.79 -17.10 -12.72
CA SER A 129 -9.78 -17.94 -13.92
C SER A 129 -9.62 -19.36 -13.42
N SER A 130 -10.72 -20.12 -13.49
CA SER A 130 -10.74 -21.57 -13.32
C SER A 130 -9.89 -22.25 -14.39
#